data_AF-A0A916VL64-F1
#
_entry.id   AF-A0A916VL64-F1
#
_cell.length_a   1.000
_cell.length_b   1.000
_cell.length_c   1.000
_cell.angle_alpha   90.00
_cell.angle_beta   90.00
_cell.angle_gamma   90.00
#
_symmetry.space_group_name_H-M   'P 1'
#
loop_
_entity.id
_entity.type
_entity.pdbx_description
1 polymer ?
#
loop_
_entity_poly.entity_id
_entity_poly.type
_entity_poly.pdbx_seq_one_letter_code
_entity_poly.pdbx_strand_id
1 'polypeptide(L)'
;MWQYLSYIEGRNTQDIDLILSRQDLDNLSEIKITEENKDFIRGNFNQLQIDVLLTQNKLFNTISQQFVTEREFGNRLIRCVTVEGLIILKLYALPSLYGQGKFDRASIYENDLLLLLLNYQVDLPPLLKLLSKHLLESDLEEIKEILANIQARIKRFSSQQKRLDTE
;
A
#
# COMPACT_ATOMS: atom_id res chain seq x y z
N MET A 1 -9.92 8.47 4.38
CA MET A 1 -8.44 8.66 4.27
C MET A 1 -8.02 8.30 2.87
N TRP A 2 -7.13 9.06 2.22
CA TRP A 2 -6.74 8.82 0.83
C TRP A 2 -5.40 8.06 0.78
N GLN A 3 -5.28 7.06 -0.09
CA GLN A 3 -3.98 6.54 -0.51
C GLN A 3 -3.51 7.41 -1.67
N TYR A 4 -2.80 8.49 -1.34
CA TYR A 4 -2.16 9.33 -2.34
C TYR A 4 -0.74 8.81 -2.58
N LEU A 5 -0.46 8.35 -3.80
CA LEU A 5 0.80 7.71 -4.18
C LEU A 5 1.92 8.70 -4.55
N SER A 6 1.88 9.94 -4.04
CA SER A 6 2.94 10.94 -4.27
C SER A 6 4.34 10.51 -3.81
N TYR A 7 4.44 9.42 -3.08
CA TYR A 7 5.70 8.87 -2.60
C TYR A 7 6.49 8.10 -3.68
N ILE A 8 5.86 7.81 -4.82
CA ILE A 8 6.46 7.03 -5.92
C ILE A 8 6.44 7.87 -7.19
N GLU A 9 7.56 8.54 -7.48
CA GLU A 9 7.72 9.30 -8.73
C GLU A 9 7.62 8.38 -9.95
N GLY A 10 6.90 8.84 -10.99
CA GLY A 10 6.72 8.11 -12.26
C GLY A 10 5.57 7.11 -12.29
N ARG A 11 4.84 6.89 -11.19
CA ARG A 11 3.63 6.06 -11.20
C ARG A 11 2.43 6.88 -11.67
N ASN A 12 1.88 6.54 -12.83
CA ASN A 12 0.63 7.14 -13.32
C ASN A 12 -0.55 6.34 -12.76
N THR A 13 -1.05 6.68 -11.58
CA THR A 13 -2.23 6.02 -11.00
C THR A 13 -3.52 6.67 -11.46
N GLN A 14 -4.36 5.88 -12.10
CA GLN A 14 -5.68 6.27 -12.60
C GLN A 14 -6.81 5.87 -11.63
N ASP A 15 -6.43 5.39 -10.45
CA ASP A 15 -7.29 4.95 -9.36
C ASP A 15 -6.97 5.68 -8.06
N ILE A 16 -7.95 5.72 -7.16
CA ILE A 16 -7.80 6.28 -5.82
C ILE A 16 -8.25 5.25 -4.81
N ASP A 17 -7.37 4.89 -3.88
CA ASP A 17 -7.77 4.09 -2.73
C ASP A 17 -8.20 4.98 -1.56
N LEU A 18 -9.28 4.60 -0.89
CA LEU A 18 -9.75 5.23 0.33
C LEU A 18 -9.79 4.24 1.49
N ILE A 19 -9.44 4.66 2.71
CA ILE A 19 -9.70 3.91 3.94
C ILE A 19 -10.77 4.64 4.74
N LEU A 20 -11.93 4.00 4.93
CA LEU A 20 -13.10 4.60 5.57
C LEU A 20 -14.10 3.53 6.04
N SER A 21 -15.02 3.90 6.93
CA SER A 21 -16.08 3.00 7.36
C SER A 21 -17.18 2.89 6.29
N ARG A 22 -17.93 1.79 6.30
CA ARG A 22 -19.07 1.63 5.38
C ARG A 22 -20.11 2.73 5.56
N GLN A 23 -20.32 3.17 6.81
CA GLN A 23 -21.23 4.24 7.16
C GLN A 23 -20.74 5.61 6.64
N ASP A 24 -19.44 5.88 6.70
CA ASP A 24 -18.89 7.11 6.11
C ASP A 24 -19.04 7.11 4.59
N LEU A 25 -18.91 5.94 3.95
CA LEU A 25 -19.14 5.79 2.51
C LEU A 25 -20.59 6.09 2.12
N ASP A 26 -21.57 5.74 2.95
CA ASP A 26 -22.99 6.07 2.70
C ASP A 26 -23.24 7.57 2.58
N ASN A 27 -22.39 8.39 3.20
CA ASN A 27 -22.45 9.86 3.08
C ASN A 27 -21.80 10.40 1.79
N LEU A 28 -21.17 9.54 0.98
CA LEU A 28 -20.51 9.87 -0.29
C LEU A 28 -21.34 9.35 -1.47
N SER A 29 -22.55 9.89 -1.61
CA SER A 29 -23.54 9.48 -2.62
C SER A 29 -23.05 9.59 -4.08
N GLU A 30 -21.99 10.35 -4.32
CA GLU A 30 -21.38 10.55 -5.62
C GLU A 30 -20.55 9.35 -6.07
N ILE A 31 -20.14 8.47 -5.14
CA ILE A 31 -19.43 7.23 -5.45
C ILE A 31 -20.45 6.15 -5.77
N LYS A 32 -20.48 5.72 -7.04
CA LYS A 32 -21.31 4.61 -7.49
C LYS A 32 -20.59 3.29 -7.22
N ILE A 33 -21.06 2.54 -6.24
CA ILE A 33 -20.52 1.21 -5.90
C ILE A 33 -20.81 0.24 -7.05
N THR A 34 -19.77 -0.47 -7.50
CA THR A 34 -19.86 -1.51 -8.55
C THR A 34 -19.59 -2.91 -8.03
N GLU A 35 -18.81 -3.04 -6.96
CA GLU A 35 -18.49 -4.31 -6.32
C GLU A 35 -18.31 -4.09 -4.81
N GLU A 36 -18.81 -5.01 -4.00
CA GLU A 36 -18.66 -4.98 -2.55
C GLU A 36 -18.39 -6.39 -2.03
N ASN A 37 -17.36 -6.53 -1.21
CA ASN A 37 -17.09 -7.74 -0.45
C ASN A 37 -16.87 -7.38 1.02
N LYS A 38 -16.47 -8.37 1.82
CA LYS A 38 -16.36 -8.21 3.28
C LYS A 38 -15.45 -7.05 3.71
N ASP A 39 -14.33 -6.83 3.04
CA ASP A 39 -13.31 -5.87 3.50
C ASP A 39 -13.02 -4.77 2.46
N PHE A 40 -13.56 -4.90 1.25
CA PHE A 40 -13.26 -4.03 0.13
C PHE A 40 -14.53 -3.64 -0.64
N ILE A 41 -14.55 -2.41 -1.12
CA ILE A 41 -15.54 -1.91 -2.08
C ILE A 41 -14.81 -1.33 -3.28
N ARG A 42 -15.32 -1.58 -4.48
CA ARG A 42 -14.95 -0.83 -5.68
C ARG A 42 -16.13 -0.01 -6.14
N GLY A 43 -15.88 1.24 -6.47
CA GLY A 43 -16.84 2.14 -7.07
C GLY A 43 -16.22 3.08 -8.07
N ASN A 44 -17.04 3.99 -8.58
CA ASN A 44 -16.63 5.00 -9.53
C ASN A 44 -17.16 6.38 -9.13
N PHE A 45 -16.32 7.39 -9.26
CA PHE A 45 -16.72 8.80 -9.23
C PHE A 45 -16.45 9.38 -10.63
N ASN A 46 -17.51 9.67 -11.39
CA ASN A 46 -17.41 9.95 -12.82
C ASN A 46 -16.65 8.83 -13.58
N GLN A 47 -15.49 9.14 -14.17
CA GLN A 47 -14.64 8.18 -14.88
C GLN A 47 -13.50 7.62 -14.01
N LEU A 48 -13.41 8.05 -12.75
CA LEU A 48 -12.34 7.70 -11.83
C LEU A 48 -12.73 6.48 -10.99
N GLN A 49 -11.92 5.43 -11.05
CA GLN A 49 -12.08 4.25 -10.20
C GLN A 49 -11.69 4.61 -8.76
N ILE A 50 -12.55 4.24 -7.81
CA ILE A 50 -12.31 4.37 -6.38
C ILE A 50 -12.31 2.96 -5.78
N ASP A 51 -11.19 2.56 -5.21
CA ASP A 51 -11.12 1.36 -4.37
C ASP A 51 -11.22 1.80 -2.89
N VAL A 52 -11.96 1.06 -2.08
CA VAL A 52 -12.23 1.41 -0.68
C VAL A 52 -11.88 0.23 0.22
N LEU A 53 -11.00 0.48 1.18
CA LEU A 53 -10.59 -0.41 2.25
C LEU A 53 -11.44 -0.13 3.49
N LEU A 54 -12.27 -1.09 3.89
CA LEU A 54 -13.26 -0.89 4.95
C LEU A 54 -12.64 -1.03 6.35
N THR A 55 -12.89 -0.04 7.22
CA THR A 55 -12.36 -0.04 8.60
C THR A 55 -12.97 -1.11 9.52
N GLN A 56 -13.95 -1.88 9.08
CA GLN A 56 -14.34 -3.11 9.79
C GLN A 56 -13.21 -4.15 9.83
N ASN A 57 -12.31 -4.13 8.84
CA ASN A 57 -11.07 -4.89 8.89
C ASN A 57 -10.12 -4.22 9.90
N LYS A 58 -9.71 -4.99 10.91
CA LYS A 58 -8.88 -4.49 12.03
C LYS A 58 -7.54 -3.89 11.58
N LEU A 59 -6.95 -4.42 10.50
CA LEU A 59 -5.71 -3.88 9.96
C LEU A 59 -5.97 -2.50 9.34
N PHE A 60 -7.00 -2.38 8.50
CA PHE A 60 -7.34 -1.11 7.84
C PHE A 60 -7.72 -0.03 8.85
N ASN A 61 -8.44 -0.38 9.92
CA ASN A 61 -8.69 0.54 11.02
C ASN A 61 -7.41 0.97 11.75
N THR A 62 -6.48 0.05 11.98
CA THR A 62 -5.19 0.38 12.61
C THR A 62 -4.42 1.36 11.74
N ILE A 63 -4.38 1.13 10.43
CA ILE A 63 -3.71 2.01 9.46
C ILE A 63 -4.37 3.38 9.44
N SER A 64 -5.70 3.45 9.43
CA SER A 64 -6.44 4.72 9.41
C SER A 64 -6.32 5.55 10.69
N GLN A 65 -5.82 4.96 11.77
CA GLN A 65 -5.63 5.64 13.05
C GLN A 65 -4.17 5.97 13.34
N GLN A 66 -3.25 5.06 13.02
CA GLN A 66 -1.86 5.13 13.49
C GLN A 66 -0.86 5.49 12.39
N PHE A 67 -1.17 5.18 11.13
CA PHE A 67 -0.24 5.32 10.01
C PHE A 67 -0.66 6.46 9.09
N VAL A 68 -0.88 7.63 9.70
CA VAL A 68 -1.51 8.78 9.05
C VAL A 68 -0.60 9.99 9.06
N THR A 69 -0.60 10.72 7.96
CA THR A 69 0.01 12.04 7.85
C THR A 69 -0.94 13.00 7.14
N GLU A 70 -0.73 14.30 7.30
CA GLU A 70 -1.47 15.33 6.57
C GLU A 70 -0.60 15.85 5.43
N ARG A 71 -1.20 16.03 4.26
CA ARG A 71 -0.55 16.66 3.11
C ARG A 71 -1.42 17.76 2.55
N GLU A 72 -0.79 18.86 2.15
CA GLU A 72 -1.45 19.90 1.40
C GLU A 72 -1.77 19.42 -0.02
N PHE A 73 -3.00 19.64 -0.44
CA PHE A 73 -3.46 19.41 -1.79
C PHE A 73 -4.34 20.58 -2.22
N GLY A 74 -3.81 21.44 -3.08
CA GLY A 74 -4.39 22.76 -3.33
C GLY A 74 -4.46 23.55 -2.03
N ASN A 75 -5.66 24.02 -1.66
CA ASN A 75 -5.90 24.80 -0.45
C ASN A 75 -6.50 23.96 0.70
N ARG A 76 -6.29 22.64 0.69
CA ARG A 76 -6.84 21.72 1.68
C ARG A 76 -5.75 20.82 2.25
N LEU A 77 -5.85 20.52 3.55
CA LEU A 77 -5.12 19.42 4.17
C LEU A 77 -5.89 18.13 3.98
N ILE A 78 -5.23 17.12 3.42
CA ILE A 78 -5.78 15.79 3.20
C ILE A 78 -5.03 14.79 4.08
N ARG A 79 -5.79 13.95 4.77
CA ARG A 79 -5.23 12.81 5.52
C ARG A 79 -4.85 11.69 4.56
N CYS A 80 -3.56 11.40 4.55
CA CYS A 80 -2.92 10.40 3.71
C CYS A 80 -2.27 9.30 4.55
N VAL A 81 -2.10 8.13 3.96
CA VAL A 81 -1.33 7.05 4.56
C VAL A 81 0.16 7.41 4.56
N THR A 82 0.87 7.09 5.64
CA THR A 82 2.34 7.19 5.77
C THR A 82 3.06 6.18 4.86
N VAL A 83 4.37 6.32 4.68
CA VAL A 83 5.18 5.36 3.92
C VAL A 83 5.08 3.95 4.53
N GLU A 84 5.17 3.85 5.85
CA GLU A 84 5.04 2.60 6.60
C GLU A 84 3.67 1.96 6.39
N GLY A 85 2.61 2.77 6.44
CA GLY A 85 1.26 2.31 6.15
C GLY A 85 1.10 1.80 4.71
N LEU A 86 1.71 2.45 3.72
CA LEU A 86 1.71 1.98 2.34
C LEU A 86 2.43 0.64 2.20
N ILE A 87 3.57 0.47 2.86
CA ILE A 87 4.32 -0.79 2.88
C ILE A 87 3.45 -1.89 3.50
N ILE A 88 2.82 -1.64 4.65
CA ILE A 88 1.92 -2.61 5.30
C ILE A 88 0.79 -3.03 4.34
N LEU A 89 0.11 -2.09 3.69
CA LEU A 89 -0.99 -2.39 2.77
C LEU A 89 -0.55 -3.25 1.59
N LYS A 90 0.62 -2.96 1.01
CA LYS A 90 1.16 -3.72 -0.12
C LYS A 90 1.56 -5.12 0.29
N LEU A 91 2.28 -5.27 1.41
CA LEU A 91 2.66 -6.57 1.95
C LEU A 91 1.45 -7.42 2.30
N TYR A 92 0.42 -6.83 2.91
CA TYR A 92 -0.82 -7.53 3.24
C TYR A 92 -1.54 -8.10 2.00
N ALA A 93 -1.50 -7.39 0.87
CA ALA A 93 -2.18 -7.82 -0.35
C ALA A 93 -1.40 -8.86 -1.17
N LEU A 94 -0.06 -8.88 -1.08
CA LEU A 94 0.81 -9.66 -1.97
C LEU A 94 0.51 -11.17 -2.00
N PRO A 95 0.39 -11.87 -0.86
CA PRO A 95 0.09 -13.32 -0.86
C PRO A 95 -1.21 -13.63 -1.61
N SER A 96 -2.24 -12.80 -1.43
CA SER A 96 -3.52 -12.96 -2.12
C SER A 96 -3.41 -12.73 -3.63
N LEU A 97 -2.58 -11.77 -4.06
CA LEU A 97 -2.33 -11.51 -5.47
C LEU A 97 -1.62 -12.69 -6.13
N TYR A 98 -0.60 -13.25 -5.47
CA TYR A 98 0.12 -14.43 -5.95
C TYR A 98 -0.77 -15.67 -5.98
N GLY A 99 -1.52 -15.94 -4.91
CA GLY A 99 -2.46 -17.07 -4.84
C GLY A 99 -3.57 -17.01 -5.89
N GLN A 100 -3.92 -15.81 -6.38
CA GLN A 100 -4.91 -15.61 -7.46
C GLN A 100 -4.27 -15.53 -8.86
N GLY A 101 -2.94 -15.68 -8.99
CA GLY A 101 -2.23 -15.56 -10.26
C GLY A 101 -2.23 -14.14 -10.85
N LYS A 102 -2.47 -13.11 -10.04
CA LYS A 102 -2.47 -11.68 -10.44
C LYS A 102 -1.06 -11.11 -10.47
N PHE A 103 -0.19 -11.73 -11.28
CA PHE A 103 1.25 -11.42 -11.34
C PHE A 103 1.55 -10.00 -11.83
N ASP A 104 0.71 -9.46 -12.70
CA ASP A 104 0.75 -8.08 -13.17
C ASP A 104 0.65 -7.09 -11.99
N ARG A 105 -0.35 -7.29 -11.12
CA ARG A 105 -0.56 -6.46 -9.92
C ARG A 105 0.50 -6.71 -8.86
N ALA A 106 0.88 -7.97 -8.64
CA ALA A 106 1.94 -8.32 -7.70
C ALA A 106 3.26 -7.64 -8.06
N SER A 107 3.63 -7.65 -9.35
CA SER A 107 4.84 -6.99 -9.86
C SER A 107 4.85 -5.48 -9.61
N ILE A 108 3.69 -4.82 -9.77
CA ILE A 108 3.55 -3.39 -9.43
C ILE A 108 3.78 -3.17 -7.94
N TYR A 109 3.20 -4.01 -7.08
CA TYR A 109 3.31 -3.85 -5.62
C TYR A 109 4.75 -4.09 -5.14
N GLU A 110 5.45 -5.08 -5.69
CA GLU A 110 6.86 -5.30 -5.37
C GLU A 110 7.75 -4.16 -5.85
N ASN A 111 7.49 -3.62 -7.04
CA ASN A 111 8.23 -2.47 -7.53
C ASN A 111 8.00 -1.24 -6.66
N ASP A 112 6.78 -1.01 -6.23
CA ASP A 112 6.47 0.06 -5.30
C ASP A 112 7.20 -0.12 -3.97
N LEU A 113 7.20 -1.34 -3.40
CA LEU A 113 7.94 -1.65 -2.19
C LEU A 113 9.44 -1.41 -2.35
N LEU A 114 10.02 -1.81 -3.50
CA LEU A 114 11.40 -1.52 -3.83
C LEU A 114 11.68 -0.01 -3.81
N LEU A 115 10.85 0.79 -4.49
CA LEU A 115 11.04 2.24 -4.56
C LEU A 115 10.84 2.91 -3.20
N LEU A 116 9.86 2.48 -2.41
CA LEU A 116 9.66 2.99 -1.05
C LEU A 116 10.86 2.67 -0.15
N LEU A 117 11.38 1.45 -0.20
CA LEU A 117 12.52 1.03 0.62
C LEU A 117 13.87 1.59 0.14
N LEU A 118 13.96 2.01 -1.13
CA LEU A 118 15.13 2.73 -1.64
C LEU A 118 15.16 4.19 -1.16
N ASN A 119 13.99 4.84 -1.14
CA ASN A 119 13.90 6.29 -0.90
C ASN A 119 13.63 6.65 0.56
N TYR A 120 13.15 5.71 1.38
CA TYR A 120 12.78 5.95 2.78
C TYR A 120 13.40 4.91 3.70
N GLN A 121 14.00 5.38 4.79
CA GLN A 121 14.50 4.51 5.86
C GLN A 121 13.32 4.02 6.70
N VAL A 122 12.97 2.74 6.55
CA VAL A 122 11.84 2.12 7.24
C VAL A 122 12.30 0.95 8.10
N ASP A 123 11.87 0.93 9.37
CA ASP A 123 12.10 -0.20 10.27
C ASP A 123 11.04 -1.29 10.02
N LEU A 124 11.42 -2.35 9.30
CA LEU A 124 10.51 -3.42 8.88
C LEU A 124 10.04 -4.38 10.01
N PRO A 125 10.85 -4.76 11.01
CA PRO A 125 10.44 -5.72 12.04
C PRO A 125 9.15 -5.34 12.80
N PRO A 126 8.93 -4.07 13.21
CA PRO A 126 7.65 -3.65 13.78
C PRO A 126 6.46 -3.82 12.83
N LEU A 127 6.64 -3.54 11.53
CA LEU A 127 5.58 -3.68 10.53
C LEU A 127 5.22 -5.16 10.34
N LEU A 128 6.22 -6.04 10.28
CA LEU A 128 6.01 -7.50 10.20
C LEU A 128 5.32 -8.05 11.45
N LYS A 129 5.67 -7.54 12.65
CA LYS A 129 5.00 -7.90 13.90
C LYS A 129 3.54 -7.43 13.95
N LEU A 130 3.20 -6.33 13.27
CA LEU A 130 1.82 -5.90 13.11
C LEU A 130 1.09 -6.86 12.17
N LEU A 131 1.66 -7.12 10.98
CA LEU A 131 1.08 -8.02 9.97
C LEU A 131 0.86 -9.43 10.51
N SER A 132 1.72 -9.92 11.41
CA SER A 132 1.59 -11.27 11.98
C SER A 132 0.32 -11.49 12.81
N LYS A 133 -0.38 -10.42 13.19
CA LYS A 133 -1.67 -10.49 13.89
C LYS A 133 -2.86 -10.63 12.92
N HIS A 134 -2.62 -10.47 11.62
CA HIS A 134 -3.66 -10.35 10.59
C HIS A 134 -3.50 -11.34 9.44
N LEU A 135 -2.36 -12.03 9.35
CA LEU A 135 -2.03 -12.97 8.29
C LEU A 135 -1.76 -14.37 8.84
N LEU A 136 -1.90 -15.37 7.97
CA LEU A 136 -1.46 -16.73 8.27
C LEU A 136 0.07 -16.80 8.31
N GLU A 137 0.60 -17.80 9.01
CA GLU A 137 2.05 -18.02 9.08
C GLU A 137 2.68 -18.26 7.70
N SER A 138 2.00 -19.00 6.82
CA SER A 138 2.42 -19.21 5.43
C SER A 138 2.57 -17.90 4.66
N ASP A 139 1.59 -17.01 4.79
CA ASP A 139 1.55 -15.73 4.10
C ASP A 139 2.66 -14.80 4.62
N LEU A 140 2.97 -14.89 5.93
CA LEU A 140 4.08 -14.16 6.54
C LEU A 140 5.43 -14.64 6.05
N GLU A 141 5.62 -15.95 5.89
CA GLU A 141 6.86 -16.49 5.31
C GLU A 141 7.03 -16.03 3.87
N GLU A 142 5.99 -16.09 3.04
CA GLU A 142 6.01 -15.56 1.66
C GLU A 142 6.38 -14.08 1.63
N ILE A 143 5.79 -13.26 2.52
CA ILE A 143 6.13 -11.84 2.67
C ILE A 143 7.60 -11.65 3.05
N LYS A 144 8.15 -12.45 3.97
CA LYS A 144 9.56 -12.37 4.37
C LYS A 144 10.48 -12.71 3.21
N GLU A 145 10.14 -13.71 2.40
CA GLU A 145 10.91 -14.08 1.20
C GLU A 145 10.90 -12.95 0.16
N ILE A 146 9.73 -12.37 -0.13
CA ILE A 146 9.61 -11.22 -1.05
C ILE A 146 10.47 -10.05 -0.56
N LEU A 147 10.38 -9.70 0.72
CA LEU A 147 11.18 -8.62 1.30
C LEU A 147 12.69 -8.91 1.24
N ALA A 148 13.11 -10.15 1.51
CA ALA A 148 14.51 -10.54 1.40
C ALA A 148 15.03 -10.37 -0.04
N ASN A 149 14.22 -10.73 -1.03
CA ASN A 149 14.53 -10.54 -2.45
C ASN A 149 14.64 -9.05 -2.83
N ILE A 150 13.70 -8.21 -2.36
CA ILE A 150 13.73 -6.75 -2.57
C ILE A 150 14.98 -6.15 -1.92
N GLN A 151 15.29 -6.48 -0.68
CA GLN A 151 16.49 -6.00 0.02
C GLN A 151 17.78 -6.44 -0.67
N ALA A 152 17.85 -7.66 -1.20
CA ALA A 152 18.98 -8.14 -1.98
C ALA A 152 19.16 -7.30 -3.27
N ARG A 153 18.07 -6.95 -3.97
CA ARG A 153 18.10 -6.04 -5.12
C ARG A 153 18.64 -4.66 -4.73
N ILE A 154 18.16 -4.08 -3.65
CA ILE A 154 18.63 -2.77 -3.13
C ILE A 154 20.13 -2.79 -2.84
N LYS A 155 20.61 -3.82 -2.15
CA LYS A 155 22.05 -3.99 -1.84
C LYS A 155 22.89 -4.06 -3.12
N ARG A 156 22.43 -4.80 -4.14
CA ARG A 156 23.12 -4.88 -5.44
C ARG A 156 23.23 -3.51 -6.11
N PHE A 157 22.14 -2.76 -6.21
CA PHE A 157 22.15 -1.41 -6.79
C PHE A 157 23.11 -0.49 -6.04
N SER A 158 23.02 -0.46 -4.71
CA SER A 158 23.90 0.37 -3.87
C SER A 158 25.38 0.01 -4.05
N SER A 159 25.70 -1.28 -4.23
CA SER A 159 27.08 -1.74 -4.45
C SER A 159 27.62 -1.39 -5.84
N GLN A 160 26.77 -1.35 -6.86
CA GLN A 160 27.15 -0.99 -8.23
C GLN A 160 27.37 0.52 -8.37
N GLN A 161 26.50 1.32 -7.77
CA GLN A 161 26.63 2.78 -7.78
C GLN A 161 27.93 3.23 -7.09
N LYS A 162 28.23 2.66 -5.91
CA LYS A 162 29.50 2.92 -5.22
C LYS A 162 30.74 2.57 -6.04
N ARG A 163 30.69 1.56 -6.92
CA ARG A 163 31.82 1.20 -7.79
C ARG A 163 32.03 2.26 -8.88
N LEU A 164 30.94 2.69 -9.51
CA LEU A 164 30.96 3.72 -10.56
C LEU A 164 31.42 5.09 -10.04
N ASP A 165 31.13 5.42 -8.78
CA ASP A 165 31.55 6.70 -8.17
C ASP A 165 33.03 6.71 -7.73
N THR A 166 33.71 5.54 -7.75
CA THR A 166 35.14 5.39 -7.40
C THR A 166 36.07 5.16 -8.59
N GLU A 167 35.53 5.09 -9.81
CA GLU A 167 36.27 5.06 -11.08
C GLU A 167 36.33 6.46 -11.73
#